data_AF-A0A925J0R3-F1
#
_entry.id   AF-A0A925J0R3-F1
#
_cell.length_a   1.000
_cell.length_b   1.000
_cell.length_c   1.000
_cell.angle_alpha   90.00
_cell.angle_beta   90.00
_cell.angle_gamma   90.00
#
_symmetry.space_group_name_H-M   'P 1'
#
loop_
_entity.id
_entity.type
_entity.pdbx_description
1 polymer ?
#
loop_
_entity_poly.entity_id
_entity_poly.type
_entity_poly.pdbx_seq_one_letter_code
_entity_poly.pdbx_strand_id
1 'polypeptide(L)'
;YQLTRVSREAYRWAGLTDRKATWWGGVNGLAFQMPIEILDGFSPEYGFSVGDVVANVAGPAAFISQQLTWGEVRVAPKWSWHPTRLARERPEVLGRNRSEQWLKDYNGQTYWLSVNVNAFRPHPETARPFGRMLNVAIGYGIDNMIAAEPAKSERLGRVPVRQFFLSPDLDLTRIPTNSDFVRGLLFVLNTLKVPAPALEIRTSRVPPRLKVKFHPIYF
;
A
#
# COMPACT_ATOMS: atom_id res chain seq x y z
N TYR A 1 -5.14 -4.65 -5.87
CA TYR A 1 -5.88 -3.38 -5.68
C TYR A 1 -5.51 -2.33 -6.73
N GLN A 2 -4.25 -1.85 -6.77
CA GLN A 2 -3.89 -0.71 -7.64
C GLN A 2 -4.06 -1.01 -9.14
N LEU A 3 -3.72 -2.22 -9.59
CA LEU A 3 -3.97 -2.68 -10.97
C LEU A 3 -5.45 -2.56 -11.35
N THR A 4 -6.35 -3.00 -10.48
CA THR A 4 -7.79 -2.89 -10.66
C THR A 4 -8.23 -1.42 -10.76
N ARG A 5 -7.73 -0.57 -9.85
CA ARG A 5 -8.06 0.86 -9.83
C ARG A 5 -7.65 1.57 -11.13
N VAL A 6 -6.41 1.34 -11.59
CA VAL A 6 -5.89 1.92 -12.84
C VAL A 6 -6.66 1.38 -14.06
N SER A 7 -6.87 0.07 -14.11
CA SER A 7 -7.60 -0.57 -15.21
C SER A 7 -9.03 -0.06 -15.33
N ARG A 8 -9.72 0.17 -14.20
CA ARG A 8 -11.07 0.74 -14.17
C ARG A 8 -11.10 2.13 -14.82
N GLU A 9 -10.16 3.01 -14.53
CA GLU A 9 -10.11 4.33 -15.20
C GLU A 9 -9.79 4.21 -16.69
N ALA A 10 -8.91 3.29 -17.09
CA ALA A 10 -8.63 3.05 -18.50
C ALA A 10 -9.89 2.57 -19.26
N TYR A 11 -10.68 1.67 -18.66
CA TYR A 11 -11.94 1.21 -19.25
C TYR A 11 -13.00 2.31 -19.32
N ARG A 12 -13.09 3.19 -18.31
CA ARG A 12 -13.99 4.35 -18.36
C ARG A 12 -13.60 5.32 -19.46
N TRP A 13 -12.30 5.58 -19.58
CA TRP A 13 -11.76 6.43 -20.65
C TRP A 13 -12.08 5.85 -22.04
N ALA A 14 -12.06 4.52 -22.17
CA ALA A 14 -12.49 3.81 -23.39
C ALA A 14 -14.02 3.77 -23.61
N GLY A 15 -14.83 4.41 -22.75
CA GLY A 15 -16.28 4.55 -22.92
C GLY A 15 -17.14 3.48 -22.24
N LEU A 16 -16.57 2.62 -21.40
CA LEU A 16 -17.38 1.67 -20.61
C LEU A 16 -18.12 2.40 -19.50
N THR A 17 -19.34 1.92 -19.18
CA THR A 17 -20.09 2.38 -18.02
C THR A 17 -19.34 2.07 -16.72
N ASP A 18 -19.54 2.88 -15.67
CA ASP A 18 -18.85 2.73 -14.39
C ASP A 18 -18.93 1.31 -13.81
N ARG A 19 -20.10 0.66 -13.91
CA ARG A 19 -20.27 -0.72 -13.45
C ARG A 19 -19.46 -1.72 -14.27
N LYS A 20 -19.47 -1.60 -15.61
CA LYS A 20 -18.69 -2.48 -16.49
C LYS A 20 -17.19 -2.27 -16.27
N ALA A 21 -16.74 -1.01 -16.25
CA ALA A 21 -15.35 -0.66 -16.02
C ALA A 21 -14.84 -1.15 -14.65
N THR A 22 -15.67 -1.11 -13.61
CA THR A 22 -15.34 -1.64 -12.29
C THR A 22 -15.11 -3.15 -12.31
N TRP A 23 -16.02 -3.92 -12.92
CA TRP A 23 -15.87 -5.37 -13.03
C TRP A 23 -14.69 -5.77 -13.92
N TRP A 24 -14.56 -5.16 -15.09
CA TRP A 24 -13.44 -5.43 -16.00
C TRP A 24 -12.09 -5.01 -15.42
N GLY A 25 -12.04 -3.91 -14.66
CA GLY A 25 -10.86 -3.56 -13.89
C GLY A 25 -10.52 -4.65 -12.86
N GLY A 26 -11.55 -5.21 -12.21
CA GLY A 26 -11.41 -6.32 -11.28
C GLY A 26 -10.78 -7.56 -11.91
N VAL A 27 -11.39 -8.02 -13.00
CA VAL A 27 -10.92 -9.16 -13.80
C VAL A 27 -9.49 -8.93 -14.27
N ASN A 28 -9.17 -7.75 -14.81
CA ASN A 28 -7.82 -7.45 -15.29
C ASN A 28 -6.78 -7.48 -14.15
N GLY A 29 -7.14 -6.98 -12.96
CA GLY A 29 -6.27 -7.04 -11.80
C GLY A 29 -5.94 -8.47 -11.37
N LEU A 30 -6.92 -9.37 -11.40
CA LEU A 30 -6.72 -10.79 -11.11
C LEU A 30 -5.92 -11.49 -12.21
N ALA A 31 -6.29 -11.28 -13.47
CA ALA A 31 -5.64 -11.89 -14.63
C ALA A 31 -4.15 -11.53 -14.71
N PHE A 32 -3.77 -10.35 -14.23
CA PHE A 32 -2.36 -9.94 -14.17
C PHE A 32 -1.56 -10.71 -13.10
N GLN A 33 -2.16 -11.05 -11.96
CA GLN A 33 -1.47 -11.75 -10.86
C GLN A 33 -1.45 -13.27 -11.03
N MET A 34 -2.47 -13.85 -11.67
CA MET A 34 -2.60 -15.30 -11.84
C MET A 34 -1.37 -15.99 -12.45
N PRO A 35 -0.72 -15.46 -13.51
CA PRO A 35 0.49 -16.08 -14.04
C PRO A 35 1.63 -16.16 -13.02
N ILE A 36 1.77 -15.15 -12.17
CA ILE A 36 2.82 -15.11 -11.13
C ILE A 36 2.56 -16.22 -10.10
N GLU A 37 1.33 -16.34 -9.62
CA GLU A 37 0.94 -17.39 -8.66
C GLU A 37 1.11 -18.80 -9.21
N ILE A 38 0.81 -18.99 -10.50
CA ILE A 38 1.02 -20.27 -11.18
C ILE A 38 2.52 -20.59 -11.21
N LEU A 39 3.36 -19.63 -11.58
CA LEU A 39 4.81 -19.81 -11.63
C LEU A 39 5.41 -20.07 -10.24
N ASP A 40 4.99 -19.31 -9.23
CA ASP A 40 5.41 -19.50 -7.84
C ASP A 40 4.99 -20.88 -7.32
N GLY A 41 3.80 -21.36 -7.73
CA GLY A 41 3.33 -22.72 -7.45
C GLY A 41 4.24 -23.85 -7.93
N PHE A 42 5.02 -23.62 -9.00
CA PHE A 42 6.01 -24.57 -9.50
C PHE A 42 7.43 -24.28 -8.99
N SER A 43 7.66 -23.19 -8.27
CA SER A 43 8.97 -22.82 -7.75
C SER A 43 9.32 -23.60 -6.47
N PRO A 44 10.50 -24.23 -6.39
CA PRO A 44 10.98 -24.85 -5.15
C PRO A 44 11.25 -23.85 -4.02
N GLU A 45 11.50 -22.57 -4.34
CA GLU A 45 11.86 -21.54 -3.36
C GLU A 45 10.64 -20.78 -2.81
N TYR A 46 9.60 -20.56 -3.62
CA TYR A 46 8.41 -19.80 -3.23
C TYR A 46 7.22 -20.73 -2.93
N GLY A 47 6.92 -21.67 -3.83
CA GLY A 47 5.82 -22.61 -3.70
C GLY A 47 4.43 -21.97 -3.80
N PHE A 48 3.40 -22.82 -3.86
CA PHE A 48 2.01 -22.35 -3.88
C PHE A 48 1.55 -21.94 -2.46
N SER A 49 0.95 -20.75 -2.34
CA SER A 49 0.45 -20.21 -1.09
C SER A 49 -1.03 -19.84 -1.20
N VAL A 50 -1.87 -20.46 -0.35
CA VAL A 50 -3.29 -20.07 -0.23
C VAL A 50 -3.40 -18.61 0.24
N GLY A 51 -2.46 -18.16 1.07
CA GLY A 51 -2.41 -16.77 1.54
C GLY A 51 -2.24 -15.78 0.39
N ASP A 52 -1.41 -16.12 -0.60
CA ASP A 52 -1.08 -15.26 -1.73
C ASP A 52 -2.27 -15.16 -2.69
N VAL A 53 -2.94 -16.29 -2.96
CA VAL A 53 -4.22 -16.32 -3.70
C VAL A 53 -5.28 -15.47 -3.00
N VAL A 54 -5.44 -15.60 -1.68
CA VAL A 54 -6.41 -14.80 -0.92
C VAL A 54 -6.06 -13.31 -1.00
N ALA A 55 -4.79 -12.93 -0.86
CA ALA A 55 -4.34 -11.54 -0.97
C ALA A 55 -4.60 -10.95 -2.37
N ASN A 56 -4.35 -11.74 -3.41
CA ASN A 56 -4.59 -11.36 -4.80
C ASN A 56 -6.06 -11.16 -5.12
N VAL A 57 -6.96 -11.93 -4.48
CA VAL A 57 -8.40 -11.72 -4.59
C VAL A 57 -8.89 -10.55 -3.73
N ALA A 58 -8.36 -10.41 -2.52
CA ALA A 58 -8.80 -9.38 -1.57
C ALA A 58 -8.61 -7.96 -2.11
N GLY A 59 -7.51 -7.70 -2.83
CA GLY A 59 -7.24 -6.38 -3.41
C GLY A 59 -8.30 -5.90 -4.41
N PRO A 60 -8.56 -6.61 -5.52
CA PRO A 60 -9.64 -6.32 -6.46
C PRO A 60 -11.01 -6.31 -5.80
N ALA A 61 -11.32 -7.29 -4.94
CA ALA A 61 -12.59 -7.35 -4.22
C ALA A 61 -12.81 -6.08 -3.37
N ALA A 62 -11.81 -5.65 -2.60
CA ALA A 62 -11.88 -4.43 -1.79
C ALA A 62 -12.09 -3.16 -2.64
N PHE A 63 -11.54 -3.10 -3.86
CA PHE A 63 -11.80 -1.96 -4.75
C PHE A 63 -13.23 -1.99 -5.31
N ILE A 64 -13.65 -3.13 -5.85
CA ILE A 64 -14.97 -3.32 -6.47
C ILE A 64 -16.07 -3.03 -5.45
N SER A 65 -15.97 -3.56 -4.22
CA SER A 65 -16.94 -3.33 -3.16
C SER A 65 -17.12 -1.85 -2.84
N GLN A 66 -16.04 -1.08 -2.81
CA GLN A 66 -16.14 0.37 -2.57
C GLN A 66 -16.84 1.10 -3.72
N GLN A 67 -16.50 0.75 -4.97
CA GLN A 67 -17.14 1.34 -6.15
C GLN A 67 -18.62 1.01 -6.24
N LEU A 68 -19.01 -0.24 -5.97
CA LEU A 68 -20.41 -0.68 -6.06
C LEU A 68 -21.27 -0.16 -4.89
N THR A 69 -20.70 -0.03 -3.70
CA THR A 69 -21.44 0.40 -2.50
C THR A 69 -21.46 1.92 -2.34
N TRP A 70 -20.36 2.61 -2.64
CA TRP A 70 -20.21 4.04 -2.38
C TRP A 70 -20.03 4.89 -3.64
N GLY A 71 -19.75 4.29 -4.80
CA GLY A 71 -19.42 5.04 -6.02
C GLY A 71 -18.07 5.78 -5.96
N GLU A 72 -17.31 5.61 -4.87
CA GLU A 72 -16.04 6.27 -4.61
C GLU A 72 -15.13 5.37 -3.76
N VAL A 73 -13.83 5.70 -3.71
CA VAL A 73 -12.90 5.07 -2.77
C VAL A 73 -12.89 5.87 -1.46
N ARG A 74 -13.17 5.20 -0.34
CA ARG A 74 -13.12 5.78 1.01
C ARG A 74 -11.94 5.25 1.83
N VAL A 75 -11.44 4.07 1.48
CA VAL A 75 -10.25 3.42 2.07
C VAL A 75 -9.29 3.08 0.95
N ALA A 76 -8.13 3.75 0.93
CA ALA A 76 -7.12 3.62 -0.10
C ALA A 76 -5.85 2.95 0.45
N PRO A 77 -5.43 1.80 -0.09
CA PRO A 77 -4.09 1.27 0.12
C PRO A 77 -3.05 2.20 -0.50
N LYS A 78 -2.08 2.63 0.30
CA LYS A 78 -0.95 3.44 -0.12
C LYS A 78 0.36 2.79 0.29
N TRP A 79 1.45 3.27 -0.29
CA TRP A 79 2.79 2.75 -0.05
C TRP A 79 3.77 3.89 0.14
N SER A 80 4.82 3.62 0.90
CA SER A 80 5.95 4.50 1.03
C SER A 80 7.24 3.73 1.23
N TRP A 81 8.35 4.39 0.96
CA TRP A 81 9.66 3.80 1.13
C TRP A 81 10.74 4.83 1.46
N HIS A 82 11.70 4.38 2.26
CA HIS A 82 12.98 5.03 2.43
C HIS A 82 14.10 3.99 2.42
N PRO A 83 15.30 4.32 1.91
CA PRO A 83 16.43 3.40 1.96
C PRO A 83 16.84 3.13 3.41
N THR A 84 17.19 1.88 3.72
CA THR A 84 17.74 1.52 5.03
C THR A 84 19.24 1.30 4.99
N ARG A 85 19.88 1.30 6.16
CA ARG A 85 21.29 0.91 6.28
C ARG A 85 21.48 -0.60 6.10
N LEU A 86 20.43 -1.39 6.30
CA LEU A 86 20.46 -2.86 6.17
C LEU A 86 20.78 -3.27 4.74
N ALA A 87 20.39 -2.47 3.74
CA ALA A 87 20.77 -2.71 2.35
C ALA A 87 22.29 -2.73 2.11
N ARG A 88 23.09 -2.10 2.97
CA ARG A 88 24.57 -2.19 2.91
C ARG A 88 25.11 -3.48 3.51
N GLU A 89 24.36 -4.12 4.40
CA GLU A 89 24.74 -5.38 5.06
C GLU A 89 24.46 -6.59 4.16
N ARG A 90 23.38 -6.53 3.36
CA ARG A 90 22.93 -7.59 2.45
C ARG A 90 22.53 -7.02 1.07
N PRO A 91 23.42 -6.34 0.33
CA PRO A 91 23.07 -5.65 -0.91
C PRO A 91 22.55 -6.59 -2.01
N GLU A 92 22.94 -7.86 -1.99
CA GLU A 92 22.45 -8.90 -2.90
C GLU A 92 21.00 -9.32 -2.65
N VAL A 93 20.50 -9.15 -1.41
CA VAL A 93 19.09 -9.45 -1.05
C VAL A 93 18.24 -8.20 -1.00
N LEU A 94 18.75 -7.14 -0.39
CA LEU A 94 18.00 -5.90 -0.14
C LEU A 94 18.21 -4.83 -1.22
N GLY A 95 19.08 -5.10 -2.20
CA GLY A 95 19.32 -4.24 -3.36
C GLY A 95 20.59 -3.39 -3.26
N ARG A 96 21.35 -3.35 -4.36
CA ARG A 96 22.67 -2.69 -4.43
C ARG A 96 22.58 -1.16 -4.58
N ASN A 97 21.47 -0.68 -5.12
CA ASN A 97 21.26 0.72 -5.48
C ASN A 97 19.79 1.10 -5.22
N ARG A 98 19.47 2.39 -5.32
CA ARG A 98 18.11 2.89 -5.02
C ARG A 98 17.04 2.27 -5.92
N SER A 99 17.34 1.99 -7.19
CA SER A 99 16.42 1.35 -8.15
C SER A 99 16.10 -0.10 -7.83
N GLU A 100 16.93 -0.78 -7.06
CA GLU A 100 16.64 -2.12 -6.54
C GLU A 100 16.00 -2.06 -5.14
N GLN A 101 16.48 -1.17 -4.29
CA GLN A 101 16.10 -1.11 -2.87
C GLN A 101 14.63 -0.75 -2.67
N TRP A 102 14.05 0.13 -3.49
CA TRP A 102 12.63 0.46 -3.36
C TRP A 102 11.71 -0.74 -3.54
N LEU A 103 12.16 -1.78 -4.26
CA LEU A 103 11.42 -3.02 -4.42
C LEU A 103 11.87 -4.10 -3.42
N LYS A 104 13.18 -4.24 -3.17
CA LYS A 104 13.76 -5.35 -2.40
C LYS A 104 13.93 -5.08 -0.90
N ASP A 105 14.17 -3.83 -0.51
CA ASP A 105 14.40 -3.47 0.90
C ASP A 105 13.07 -3.27 1.62
N TYR A 106 12.41 -4.38 1.97
CA TYR A 106 11.14 -4.37 2.69
C TYR A 106 11.24 -3.70 4.07
N ASN A 107 12.44 -3.59 4.65
CA ASN A 107 12.63 -2.90 5.92
C ASN A 107 12.38 -1.39 5.83
N GLY A 108 12.49 -0.85 4.62
CA GLY A 108 12.22 0.55 4.34
C GLY A 108 10.80 0.82 3.88
N GLN A 109 9.99 -0.22 3.65
CA GLN A 109 8.66 -0.11 3.06
C GLN A 109 7.59 -0.07 4.14
N THR A 110 6.64 0.85 4.00
CA THR A 110 5.42 0.86 4.82
C THR A 110 4.19 0.81 3.92
N TYR A 111 3.30 -0.14 4.24
CA TYR A 111 2.03 -0.31 3.58
C TYR A 111 0.93 0.32 4.43
N TRP A 112 0.17 1.22 3.83
CA TRP A 112 -0.81 2.05 4.52
C TRP A 112 -2.22 1.73 4.08
N LEU A 113 -3.17 1.77 5.02
CA LEU A 113 -4.58 1.93 4.72
C LEU A 113 -4.99 3.33 5.14
N SER A 114 -5.24 4.19 4.14
CA SER A 114 -5.62 5.58 4.33
C SER A 114 -7.14 5.72 4.22
N VAL A 115 -7.78 6.15 5.31
CA VAL A 115 -9.24 6.23 5.46
C VAL A 115 -9.69 7.69 5.40
N ASN A 116 -10.61 8.01 4.50
CA ASN A 116 -11.24 9.32 4.44
C ASN A 116 -12.37 9.42 5.46
N VAL A 117 -12.09 10.07 6.59
CA VAL A 117 -13.04 10.16 7.71
C VAL A 117 -14.30 10.95 7.31
N ASN A 118 -14.15 11.98 6.48
CA ASN A 118 -15.28 12.81 6.06
C ASN A 118 -16.22 12.07 5.10
N ALA A 119 -15.73 11.13 4.30
CA ALA A 119 -16.55 10.34 3.40
C ALA A 119 -17.58 9.45 4.13
N PHE A 120 -17.35 9.12 5.40
CA PHE A 120 -18.29 8.30 6.20
C PHE A 120 -19.34 9.13 6.95
N ARG A 121 -19.28 10.45 6.90
CA ARG A 121 -20.26 11.32 7.56
C ARG A 121 -21.55 11.42 6.75
N PRO A 122 -22.70 11.71 7.38
CA PRO A 122 -23.88 12.18 6.65
C PRO A 122 -23.50 13.44 5.84
N HIS A 123 -23.96 13.52 4.60
CA HIS A 123 -23.72 14.66 3.70
C HIS A 123 -22.22 15.03 3.53
N PRO A 124 -21.35 14.09 3.09
CA PRO A 124 -19.92 14.32 2.96
C PRO A 124 -19.58 15.47 1.98
N GLU A 125 -20.47 15.77 1.04
CA GLU A 125 -20.42 16.90 0.13
C GLU A 125 -20.47 18.26 0.81
N THR A 126 -20.88 18.36 2.07
CA THR A 126 -20.91 19.64 2.80
C THR A 126 -19.56 20.03 3.41
N ALA A 127 -18.62 19.08 3.49
CA ALA A 127 -17.30 19.35 4.03
C ALA A 127 -16.54 20.37 3.17
N ARG A 128 -15.84 21.30 3.84
CA ARG A 128 -14.93 22.26 3.18
C ARG A 128 -13.87 21.51 2.36
N PRO A 129 -13.31 22.11 1.27
CA PRO A 129 -12.38 21.44 0.37
C PRO A 129 -11.22 20.72 1.08
N PHE A 130 -10.55 21.40 2.02
CA PHE A 130 -9.48 20.80 2.81
C PHE A 130 -9.97 19.60 3.65
N GLY A 131 -11.15 19.73 4.27
CA GLY A 131 -11.76 18.66 5.03
C GLY A 131 -11.99 17.41 4.18
N ARG A 132 -12.46 17.57 2.94
CA ARG A 132 -12.66 16.43 2.03
C ARG A 132 -11.37 15.66 1.75
N MET A 133 -10.20 16.31 1.76
CA MET A 133 -8.91 15.66 1.52
C MET A 133 -8.33 14.96 2.75
N LEU A 134 -8.79 15.27 3.96
CA LEU A 134 -8.19 14.74 5.19
C LEU A 134 -8.49 13.26 5.38
N ASN A 135 -7.41 12.50 5.56
CA ASN A 135 -7.45 11.08 5.88
C ASN A 135 -6.73 10.77 7.19
N VAL A 136 -7.07 9.63 7.78
CA VAL A 136 -6.29 8.97 8.83
C VAL A 136 -5.73 7.68 8.24
N ALA A 137 -4.42 7.48 8.38
CA ALA A 137 -3.73 6.31 7.85
C ALA A 137 -3.20 5.43 8.97
N ILE A 138 -3.43 4.12 8.83
CA ILE A 138 -2.79 3.08 9.61
C ILE A 138 -1.76 2.37 8.75
N GLY A 139 -0.54 2.19 9.25
CA GLY A 139 0.57 1.63 8.50
C GLY A 139 1.10 0.35 9.11
N TYR A 140 1.65 -0.52 8.27
CA TYR A 140 2.39 -1.72 8.67
C TYR A 140 3.73 -1.77 7.93
N GLY A 141 4.79 -1.97 8.70
CA GLY A 141 6.16 -2.14 8.21
C GLY A 141 6.90 -3.20 9.02
N ILE A 142 8.12 -3.49 8.59
CA ILE A 142 9.03 -4.41 9.26
C ILE A 142 10.41 -3.77 9.37
N ASP A 143 11.20 -4.22 10.33
CA ASP A 143 12.59 -3.81 10.47
C ASP A 143 13.44 -5.02 10.90
N ASN A 144 14.77 -4.94 10.68
CA ASN A 144 15.74 -5.98 10.96
C ASN A 144 15.47 -7.34 10.27
N MET A 145 14.70 -7.36 9.19
CA MET A 145 14.52 -8.53 8.31
C MET A 145 15.57 -8.50 7.19
N ILE A 146 16.71 -9.16 7.43
CA ILE A 146 17.84 -9.24 6.49
C ILE A 146 17.85 -10.53 5.66
N ALA A 147 16.82 -11.36 5.82
CA ALA A 147 16.51 -12.54 5.03
C ALA A 147 14.98 -12.71 4.93
N ALA A 148 14.50 -13.47 3.95
CA ALA A 148 13.06 -13.70 3.73
C ALA A 148 12.33 -14.29 4.94
N GLU A 149 13.02 -15.12 5.73
CA GLU A 149 12.46 -15.74 6.92
C GLU A 149 12.94 -15.08 8.21
N PRO A 150 12.06 -14.87 9.21
CA PRO A 150 12.44 -14.35 10.52
C PRO A 150 13.54 -15.15 11.21
N ALA A 151 13.43 -16.49 11.21
CA ALA A 151 14.42 -17.36 11.86
C ALA A 151 15.81 -17.27 11.20
N LYS A 152 15.86 -17.05 9.89
CA LYS A 152 17.12 -16.85 9.17
C LYS A 152 17.75 -15.50 9.51
N SER A 153 16.94 -14.45 9.63
CA SER A 153 17.42 -13.15 10.10
C SER A 153 17.97 -13.24 11.53
N GLU A 154 17.28 -13.97 12.42
CA GLU A 154 17.73 -14.20 13.81
C GLU A 154 19.07 -14.94 13.86
N ARG A 155 19.26 -15.99 13.04
CA ARG A 155 20.55 -16.70 12.91
C ARG A 155 21.68 -15.81 12.39
N LEU A 156 21.35 -14.79 11.61
CA LEU A 156 22.30 -13.79 11.10
C LEU A 156 22.51 -12.61 12.08
N GLY A 157 22.01 -12.72 13.32
CA GLY A 157 22.24 -11.75 14.37
C GLY A 157 21.30 -10.54 14.35
N ARG A 158 20.22 -10.58 13.57
CA ARG A 158 19.20 -9.53 13.52
C ARG A 158 17.88 -10.04 14.05
N VAL A 159 17.28 -9.33 15.01
CA VAL A 159 15.96 -9.69 15.53
C VAL A 159 14.89 -8.92 14.78
N PRO A 160 14.02 -9.60 14.00
CA PRO A 160 12.93 -8.97 13.28
C PRO A 160 11.98 -8.21 14.20
N VAL A 161 11.55 -7.03 13.74
CA VAL A 161 10.61 -6.16 14.43
C VAL A 161 9.44 -5.87 13.51
N ARG A 162 8.22 -5.88 14.05
CA ARG A 162 7.04 -5.38 13.35
C ARG A 162 6.78 -3.95 13.76
N GLN A 163 6.35 -3.13 12.81
CA GLN A 163 6.08 -1.72 13.03
C GLN A 163 4.62 -1.44 12.64
N PHE A 164 3.89 -0.81 13.54
CA PHE A 164 2.54 -0.32 13.29
C PHE A 164 2.56 1.20 13.38
N PHE A 165 1.87 1.87 12.46
CA PHE A 165 1.89 3.32 12.39
C PHE A 165 0.48 3.91 12.44
N LEU A 166 0.36 5.09 13.04
CA LEU A 166 -0.81 5.96 12.94
C LEU A 166 -0.33 7.34 12.48
N SER A 167 -0.91 7.85 11.38
CA SER A 167 -0.49 9.11 10.76
C SER A 167 -1.67 9.81 10.08
N PRO A 168 -1.77 11.16 10.08
CA PRO A 168 -2.65 11.85 9.15
C PRO A 168 -2.17 11.66 7.71
N ASP A 169 -3.10 11.75 6.77
CA ASP A 169 -2.78 11.68 5.34
C ASP A 169 -3.70 12.58 4.50
N LEU A 170 -3.36 12.75 3.22
CA LEU A 170 -4.17 13.49 2.27
C LEU A 170 -4.60 12.62 1.09
N ASP A 171 -5.89 12.68 0.75
CA ASP A 171 -6.42 12.16 -0.50
C ASP A 171 -6.18 13.16 -1.63
N LEU A 172 -5.13 12.90 -2.41
CA LEU A 172 -4.73 13.78 -3.50
C LEU A 172 -5.76 13.80 -4.65
N THR A 173 -6.59 12.76 -4.79
CA THR A 173 -7.62 12.72 -5.84
C THR A 173 -8.77 13.71 -5.60
N ARG A 174 -8.86 14.28 -4.40
CA ARG A 174 -9.88 15.27 -4.02
C ARG A 174 -9.41 16.72 -4.18
N ILE A 175 -8.18 16.94 -4.67
CA ILE A 175 -7.70 18.28 -5.01
C ILE A 175 -8.43 18.77 -6.27
N PRO A 176 -9.13 19.91 -6.21
CA PRO A 176 -9.87 20.43 -7.37
C PRO A 176 -8.89 20.89 -8.45
N THR A 177 -9.11 20.43 -9.69
CA THR A 177 -8.32 20.84 -10.85
C THR A 177 -9.14 20.73 -12.14
N ASN A 178 -8.90 21.68 -13.05
CA ASN A 178 -9.50 21.72 -14.38
C ASN A 178 -8.65 21.02 -15.45
N SER A 179 -7.44 20.54 -15.09
CA SER A 179 -6.55 19.83 -16.01
C SER A 179 -6.65 18.32 -15.83
N ASP A 180 -7.00 17.60 -16.89
CA ASP A 180 -7.06 16.14 -16.88
C ASP A 180 -5.68 15.51 -16.64
N PHE A 181 -4.62 16.15 -17.14
CA PHE A 181 -3.24 15.73 -16.84
C PHE A 181 -2.95 15.81 -15.34
N VAL A 182 -3.25 16.95 -14.71
CA VAL A 182 -3.04 17.13 -13.25
C VAL A 182 -3.91 16.15 -12.47
N ARG A 183 -5.16 15.92 -12.89
CA ARG A 183 -6.05 14.93 -12.27
C ARG A 183 -5.46 13.51 -12.34
N GLY A 184 -4.91 13.12 -13.49
CA GLY A 184 -4.22 11.84 -13.67
C GLY A 184 -2.96 11.73 -12.80
N LEU A 185 -2.16 12.79 -12.74
CA LEU A 185 -0.97 12.84 -11.90
C LEU A 185 -1.33 12.69 -10.41
N LEU A 186 -2.31 13.45 -9.93
CA LEU A 186 -2.82 13.34 -8.56
C LEU A 186 -3.35 11.93 -8.26
N PHE A 187 -4.02 11.30 -9.23
CA PHE A 187 -4.50 9.93 -9.10
C PHE A 187 -3.37 8.91 -8.93
N VAL A 188 -2.26 9.05 -9.67
CA VAL A 188 -1.08 8.18 -9.53
C VAL A 188 -0.34 8.48 -8.22
N LEU A 189 -0.09 9.75 -7.92
CA LEU A 189 0.60 10.17 -6.70
C LEU A 189 -0.18 9.78 -5.43
N ASN A 190 -1.51 9.65 -5.49
CA ASN A 190 -2.32 9.19 -4.36
C ASN A 190 -2.02 7.74 -3.96
N THR A 191 -1.30 6.95 -4.77
CA THR A 191 -0.78 5.64 -4.35
C THR A 191 0.36 5.77 -3.34
N LEU A 192 1.04 6.92 -3.29
CA LEU A 192 2.10 7.22 -2.35
C LEU A 192 1.52 7.88 -1.09
N LYS A 193 2.03 7.48 0.08
CA LYS A 193 1.72 8.17 1.34
C LYS A 193 2.31 9.59 1.29
N VAL A 194 1.52 10.59 1.69
CA VAL A 194 2.05 11.95 1.82
C VAL A 194 2.88 12.02 3.10
N PRO A 195 4.13 12.54 3.06
CA PRO A 195 4.97 12.64 4.24
C PRO A 195 4.29 13.46 5.34
N ALA A 196 4.18 12.88 6.53
CA ALA A 196 3.46 13.48 7.65
C ALA A 196 3.99 12.94 8.99
N PRO A 197 3.68 13.58 10.12
CA PRO A 197 4.00 13.01 11.43
C PRO A 197 3.40 11.62 11.60
N ALA A 198 4.10 10.71 12.27
CA ALA A 198 3.60 9.36 12.53
C ALA A 198 3.96 8.90 13.94
N LEU A 199 2.99 8.26 14.59
CA LEU A 199 3.23 7.49 15.80
C LEU A 199 3.51 6.04 15.40
N GLU A 200 4.68 5.54 15.77
CA GLU A 200 5.11 4.18 15.52
C GLU A 200 5.04 3.34 16.81
N ILE A 201 4.46 2.16 16.70
CA ILE A 201 4.48 1.11 17.72
C ILE A 201 5.27 -0.06 17.17
N ARG A 202 6.43 -0.32 17.78
CA ARG A 202 7.31 -1.44 17.45
C ARG A 202 7.02 -2.63 18.35
N THR A 203 6.89 -3.81 17.77
CA THR A 203 6.80 -5.07 18.50
C THR A 203 7.95 -6.01 18.14
N SER A 204 8.60 -6.55 19.17
CA SER A 204 9.74 -7.46 19.05
C SER A 204 9.52 -8.71 19.91
N ARG A 205 10.12 -9.82 19.51
CA ARG A 205 10.15 -11.06 20.30
C ARG A 205 11.08 -10.94 21.52
N VAL A 206 12.12 -10.11 21.43
CA VAL A 206 13.08 -9.87 22.50
C VAL A 206 12.79 -8.56 23.26
N PRO A 207 13.13 -8.48 24.56
CA PRO A 207 12.97 -7.24 25.32
C PRO A 207 13.79 -6.06 24.77
N PRO A 208 13.27 -4.82 24.86
CA PRO A 208 11.89 -4.50 25.21
C PRO A 208 10.94 -4.87 24.06
N ARG A 209 9.87 -5.60 24.40
CA ARG A 209 8.92 -6.17 23.42
C ARG A 209 8.04 -5.13 22.75
N LEU A 210 7.83 -3.99 23.41
CA LEU A 210 7.04 -2.87 22.90
C LEU A 210 7.87 -1.59 23.01
N LYS A 211 7.94 -0.81 21.93
CA LYS A 211 8.50 0.53 21.93
C LYS A 211 7.58 1.46 21.16
N VAL A 212 7.38 2.66 21.67
CA VAL A 212 6.65 3.72 20.97
C VAL A 212 7.63 4.79 20.53
N LYS A 213 7.53 5.24 19.28
CA LYS A 213 8.38 6.29 18.71
C LYS A 213 7.52 7.28 17.95
N PHE A 214 7.78 8.57 18.15
CA PHE A 214 7.19 9.62 17.34
C PHE A 214 8.16 10.02 16.23
N HIS A 215 7.64 10.16 15.01
CA HIS A 215 8.36 10.69 13.87
C HIS A 215 7.72 12.02 13.48
N PRO A 216 8.45 13.15 13.51
CA PRO A 216 7.93 14.43 13.05
C PRO A 216 7.54 14.41 11.58
N ILE A 217 8.29 13.65 10.77
CA ILE A 217 8.02 13.38 9.36
C ILE A 217 8.36 11.91 9.12
N TYR A 218 7.41 11.16 8.57
CA TYR A 218 7.58 9.78 8.15
C TYR A 218 7.10 9.63 6.72
N PHE A 219 7.79 8.77 5.97
CA PHE A 219 7.48 8.47 4.59
C PHE A 219 6.63 7.23 4.56
#